data_AF-A0A7V5V3J9-F1
#
_entry.id   AF-A0A7V5V3J9-F1
#
_cell.length_a   1.000
_cell.length_b   1.000
_cell.length_c   1.000
_cell.angle_alpha   90.00
_cell.angle_beta   90.00
_cell.angle_gamma   90.00
#
_symmetry.space_group_name_H-M   'P 1'
#
loop_
_entity.id
_entity.type
_entity.pdbx_description
1 polymer ?
#
loop_
_entity_poly.entity_id
_entity_poly.type
_entity_poly.pdbx_seq_one_letter_code
_entity_poly.pdbx_strand_id
1 'polypeptide(L)'
;MLSRRKFLNLATSDIVDYVEDKQENVQVSINKSSSGADILVYIFQRGAADGLNLVVPYGDPNYAPNRPTLAIPAPDGSNDSAVNLDGFFGLNPNLSALMPMFDNGDLAMIHACGS
;
A
#
# COMPACT_ATOMS: atom_id res chain seq x y z
N MET A 1 12.37 -25.92 6.38
CA MET A 1 11.97 -24.65 7.03
C MET A 1 13.01 -23.58 6.66
N LEU A 2 12.63 -22.55 5.91
CA LEU A 2 13.54 -21.41 5.65
C LEU A 2 13.77 -20.65 6.96
N SER A 3 15.02 -20.36 7.31
CA SER A 3 15.29 -19.48 8.45
C SER A 3 15.03 -18.03 8.06
N ARG A 4 14.62 -17.17 9.00
CA ARG A 4 14.45 -15.71 8.78
C ARG A 4 15.66 -15.09 8.07
N ARG A 5 16.85 -15.54 8.46
CA ARG A 5 18.14 -15.09 7.89
C ARG A 5 18.33 -15.55 6.44
N LYS A 6 17.89 -16.76 6.11
CA LYS A 6 17.96 -17.30 4.74
C LYS A 6 16.88 -16.68 3.84
N PHE A 7 15.70 -16.37 4.38
CA PHE A 7 14.65 -15.65 3.67
C PHE A 7 15.05 -14.21 3.33
N LEU A 8 15.62 -13.47 4.30
CA LEU A 8 16.07 -12.10 4.06
C LEU A 8 17.22 -12.03 3.03
N ASN A 9 18.19 -12.94 3.10
CA ASN A 9 19.28 -12.98 2.12
C ASN A 9 18.79 -13.35 0.70
N LEU A 10 17.77 -14.21 0.59
CA LEU A 10 17.17 -14.60 -0.69
C LEU A 10 16.32 -13.47 -1.27
N ALA A 11 15.52 -12.80 -0.43
CA ALA A 11 14.74 -11.63 -0.85
C ALA A 11 15.64 -10.47 -1.31
N THR A 12 16.81 -10.28 -0.69
CA THR A 12 17.75 -9.24 -1.12
C THR A 12 18.44 -9.54 -2.44
N SER A 13 18.72 -10.81 -2.78
CA SER A 13 19.28 -11.15 -4.09
C SER A 13 18.24 -10.98 -5.19
N ASP A 14 17.01 -11.45 -4.94
CA ASP A 14 15.95 -11.40 -5.93
C ASP A 14 15.49 -9.97 -6.21
N ILE A 15 15.52 -9.07 -5.22
CA ILE A 15 15.20 -7.64 -5.43
C ILE A 15 16.30 -6.92 -6.22
N VAL A 16 17.58 -7.22 -5.99
CA VAL A 16 18.68 -6.58 -6.74
C VAL A 16 18.67 -7.04 -8.20
N ASP A 17 18.55 -8.35 -8.43
CA ASP A 17 18.52 -8.91 -9.79
C ASP A 17 17.25 -8.47 -10.56
N TYR A 18 16.10 -8.34 -9.88
CA TYR A 18 14.86 -7.86 -10.49
C TYR A 18 14.87 -6.35 -10.80
N VAL A 19 15.56 -5.55 -9.98
CA VAL A 19 15.73 -4.10 -10.20
C VAL A 19 16.79 -3.81 -11.27
N GLU A 20 17.77 -4.69 -11.48
CA GLU A 20 18.78 -4.52 -12.53
C GLU A 20 18.20 -4.78 -13.95
N ASP A 21 17.23 -5.70 -14.08
CA ASP A 21 16.57 -6.04 -15.35
C ASP A 21 15.49 -5.02 -15.79
N LYS A 22 14.98 -4.20 -14.85
CA LYS A 22 14.04 -3.10 -15.15
C LYS A 22 14.57 -1.77 -14.65
N GLN A 23 15.15 -0.99 -15.58
CA GLN A 23 15.47 0.43 -15.38
C GLN A 23 14.20 1.29 -15.18
N GLU A 24 13.56 1.13 -14.03
CA GLU A 24 12.64 2.09 -13.46
C GLU A 24 13.42 2.91 -12.42
N ASN A 25 12.95 4.12 -12.08
CA ASN A 25 13.61 5.06 -11.15
C ASN A 25 13.61 4.57 -9.68
N VAL A 26 13.99 3.31 -9.42
CA VAL A 26 14.02 2.67 -8.11
C VAL A 26 15.46 2.74 -7.58
N GLN A 27 15.71 3.65 -6.64
CA GLN A 27 16.98 3.72 -5.93
C GLN A 27 16.90 2.86 -4.66
N VAL A 28 17.68 1.79 -4.60
CA VAL A 28 17.78 0.93 -3.42
C VAL A 28 19.11 1.20 -2.71
N SER A 29 19.06 1.47 -1.41
CA SER A 29 20.25 1.59 -0.55
C SER A 29 20.07 0.68 0.65
N ILE A 30 20.94 -0.33 0.81
CA ILE A 30 20.89 -1.28 1.90
C ILE A 30 22.04 -1.00 2.85
N ASN A 31 21.72 -0.57 4.08
CA ASN A 31 22.70 -0.41 5.15
C ASN A 31 22.63 -1.62 6.09
N LYS A 32 23.71 -2.39 6.18
CA LYS A 32 23.80 -3.51 7.14
C LYS A 32 24.03 -2.97 8.55
N SER A 33 22.95 -2.84 9.31
CA SER A 33 23.02 -2.65 10.77
C SER A 33 23.26 -3.98 11.46
N SER A 34 24.22 -4.04 12.39
CA SER A 34 24.49 -5.19 13.26
C SER A 34 23.74 -5.11 14.60
N SER A 35 22.91 -4.09 14.83
CA SER A 35 22.13 -4.00 16.06
C SER A 35 20.97 -4.98 16.03
N GLY A 36 20.68 -5.63 17.16
CA GLY A 36 19.48 -6.47 17.32
C GLY A 36 18.17 -5.67 17.39
N ALA A 37 18.14 -4.49 16.76
CA ALA A 37 16.98 -3.61 16.71
C ALA A 37 16.06 -4.01 15.55
N ASP A 38 14.78 -3.64 15.68
CA ASP A 38 13.79 -3.85 14.63
C ASP A 38 14.10 -2.99 13.39
N ILE A 39 13.78 -3.53 12.22
CA ILE A 39 14.00 -2.87 10.93
C ILE A 39 12.71 -2.17 10.53
N LEU A 40 12.77 -0.84 10.36
CA LEU A 40 11.70 -0.06 9.73
C LEU A 40 11.93 -0.02 8.21
N VAL A 41 10.92 -0.48 7.46
CA VAL A 41 10.88 -0.33 6.00
C VAL A 41 9.96 0.83 5.67
N TYR A 42 10.49 1.86 5.00
CA TYR A 42 9.73 3.01 4.53
C TYR A 42 9.65 3.03 3.00
N ILE A 43 8.44 2.95 2.46
CA ILE A 43 8.17 2.97 1.02
C ILE A 43 7.53 4.31 0.68
N PHE A 44 8.25 5.15 -0.07
CA PHE A 44 7.73 6.44 -0.52
C PHE A 44 7.27 6.35 -1.98
N GLN A 45 5.96 6.39 -2.20
CA GLN A 45 5.38 6.33 -3.54
C GLN A 45 5.25 7.72 -4.17
N ARG A 46 6.33 8.21 -4.79
CA ARG A 46 6.35 9.50 -5.48
C ARG A 46 5.86 9.38 -6.93
N GLY A 47 5.09 10.37 -7.39
CA GLY A 47 4.88 10.64 -8.81
C GLY A 47 3.62 10.04 -9.45
N ALA A 48 2.95 9.08 -8.79
CA ALA A 48 1.72 8.48 -9.33
C ALA A 48 0.72 7.98 -8.27
N ALA A 49 1.10 7.89 -7.00
CA ALA A 49 0.19 7.42 -5.96
C ALA A 49 -0.91 8.47 -5.69
N ASP A 50 -2.15 8.06 -5.90
CA ASP A 50 -3.33 8.86 -5.59
C ASP A 50 -3.94 8.37 -4.28
N GLY A 51 -3.73 9.13 -3.20
CA GLY A 51 -4.23 8.79 -1.87
C GLY A 51 -5.75 8.60 -1.82
N LEU A 52 -6.52 9.35 -2.64
CA LEU A 52 -7.98 9.27 -2.67
C LEU A 52 -8.50 8.05 -3.43
N ASN A 53 -7.63 7.36 -4.18
CA ASN A 53 -7.94 6.06 -4.79
C ASN A 53 -7.28 4.89 -4.06
N LEU A 54 -6.31 5.13 -3.17
CA LEU A 54 -5.80 4.11 -2.24
C LEU A 54 -6.79 3.91 -1.10
N VAL A 55 -7.17 5.02 -0.44
CA VAL A 55 -8.20 5.03 0.62
C VAL A 55 -9.29 6.03 0.22
N VAL A 56 -10.41 5.46 -0.22
CA VAL A 56 -11.52 6.09 -0.92
C VAL A 56 -12.50 6.70 0.08
N PRO A 57 -12.65 8.03 0.16
CA PRO A 57 -13.67 8.67 1.01
C PRO A 57 -15.04 8.63 0.32
N TYR A 58 -15.58 7.45 0.05
CA TYR A 58 -16.85 7.32 -0.69
C TYR A 58 -18.04 7.94 0.06
N GLY A 59 -17.95 8.09 1.38
CA GLY A 59 -18.94 8.75 2.22
C GLY A 59 -18.92 10.29 2.09
N ASP A 60 -17.89 10.88 1.47
CA ASP A 60 -17.85 12.32 1.19
C ASP A 60 -18.71 12.64 -0.05
N PRO A 61 -19.77 13.46 0.07
CA PRO A 61 -20.62 13.82 -1.06
C PRO A 61 -19.86 14.57 -2.17
N ASN A 62 -18.69 15.14 -1.87
CA ASN A 62 -17.86 15.86 -2.83
C ASN A 62 -16.86 14.96 -3.56
N TYR A 63 -16.62 13.72 -3.10
CA TYR A 63 -15.61 12.84 -3.70
C TYR A 63 -15.94 12.50 -5.15
N ALA A 64 -17.11 11.90 -5.39
CA ALA A 64 -17.49 11.45 -6.73
C ALA A 64 -17.71 12.61 -7.72
N PRO A 65 -18.41 13.72 -7.37
CA PRO A 65 -18.60 14.85 -8.28
C PRO A 65 -17.29 15.52 -8.71
N ASN A 66 -16.29 15.58 -7.81
CA ASN A 66 -14.99 16.17 -8.14
C ASN A 66 -14.05 15.21 -8.89
N ARG A 67 -14.45 13.94 -9.07
CA ARG A 67 -13.62 12.89 -9.70
C ARG A 67 -14.42 12.08 -10.73
N PRO A 68 -15.04 12.73 -11.73
CA PRO A 68 -16.01 12.09 -12.63
C PRO A 68 -15.49 10.88 -13.41
N THR A 69 -14.17 10.80 -13.64
CA THR A 69 -13.52 9.71 -14.37
C THR A 69 -12.68 8.78 -13.50
N LEU A 70 -12.44 9.16 -12.23
CA LEU A 70 -11.47 8.49 -11.35
C LEU A 70 -12.08 7.99 -10.04
N ALA A 71 -13.30 8.40 -9.72
CA ALA A 71 -13.98 8.00 -8.49
C ALA A 71 -14.23 6.49 -8.49
N ILE A 72 -13.85 5.86 -7.39
CA ILE A 72 -14.20 4.46 -7.13
C ILE A 72 -15.63 4.45 -6.55
N PRO A 73 -16.54 3.60 -7.09
CA PRO A 73 -17.89 3.48 -6.57
C PRO A 73 -17.93 3.13 -5.09
N ALA A 74 -18.97 3.61 -4.40
CA ALA A 74 -19.25 3.21 -3.02
C ALA A 74 -19.44 1.69 -2.92
N PRO A 75 -19.12 1.07 -1.76
CA PRO A 75 -19.21 -0.38 -1.58
C PRO A 75 -20.61 -0.91 -1.91
N ASP A 76 -20.70 -1.80 -2.90
CA ASP A 76 -21.93 -2.50 -3.28
C ASP A 76 -21.76 -4.03 -3.29
N GLY A 77 -20.57 -4.51 -2.93
CA GLY A 77 -20.20 -5.92 -2.92
C GLY A 77 -19.67 -6.44 -4.26
N SER A 78 -19.61 -5.59 -5.29
CA SER A 78 -18.94 -5.91 -6.56
C SER A 78 -17.42 -5.73 -6.47
N ASN A 79 -16.70 -6.38 -7.37
CA ASN A 79 -15.23 -6.31 -7.46
C ASN A 79 -14.72 -4.95 -7.98
N ASP A 80 -15.60 -4.08 -8.49
CA ASP A 80 -15.23 -2.78 -9.03
C ASP A 80 -15.52 -1.63 -8.04
N SER A 81 -16.16 -1.94 -6.91
CA SER A 81 -16.48 -1.00 -5.84
C SER A 81 -15.40 -0.96 -4.75
N ALA A 82 -15.37 0.12 -3.97
CA ALA A 82 -14.50 0.20 -2.82
C ALA A 82 -14.83 -0.91 -1.81
N VAL A 83 -13.81 -1.45 -1.15
CA VAL A 83 -14.01 -2.39 -0.04
C VAL A 83 -14.23 -1.58 1.24
N ASN A 84 -15.38 -1.74 1.88
CA ASN A 84 -15.72 -0.93 3.05
C ASN A 84 -14.70 -1.10 4.20
N LEU A 85 -14.17 0.01 4.72
CA LEU A 85 -13.32 0.01 5.92
C LEU A 85 -14.14 0.33 7.17
N ASP A 86 -14.91 1.43 7.17
CA ASP A 86 -15.56 1.95 8.39
C ASP A 86 -16.93 2.62 8.17
N GLY A 87 -17.51 2.52 6.96
CA GLY A 87 -18.77 3.18 6.61
C GLY A 87 -18.62 4.58 6.01
N PHE A 88 -17.41 5.16 5.99
CA PHE A 88 -17.10 6.42 5.32
C PHE A 88 -15.95 6.26 4.32
N PHE A 89 -14.91 5.55 4.72
CA PHE A 89 -13.76 5.19 3.90
C PHE A 89 -13.87 3.76 3.38
N GLY A 90 -13.31 3.54 2.21
CA GLY A 90 -13.12 2.24 1.61
C GLY A 90 -11.72 2.08 1.05
N LEU A 91 -11.32 0.85 0.80
CA LEU A 91 -10.07 0.52 0.15
C LEU A 91 -10.29 0.31 -1.35
N ASN A 92 -9.29 0.63 -2.17
CA ASN A 92 -9.32 0.24 -3.59
C ASN A 92 -9.58 -1.28 -3.71
N PRO A 93 -10.46 -1.74 -4.63
CA PRO A 93 -10.68 -3.18 -4.82
C PRO A 93 -9.40 -3.95 -5.18
N ASN A 94 -8.47 -3.33 -5.92
CA ASN A 94 -7.17 -3.94 -6.26
C ASN A 94 -6.24 -4.10 -5.04
N LEU A 95 -6.58 -3.48 -3.91
CA LEU A 95 -5.87 -3.60 -2.64
C LEU A 95 -6.60 -4.49 -1.63
N SER A 96 -7.71 -5.14 -2.02
CA SER A 96 -8.51 -6.02 -1.16
C SER A 96 -7.69 -7.09 -0.41
N ALA A 97 -6.55 -7.51 -0.97
CA ALA A 97 -5.61 -8.43 -0.31
C ALA A 97 -5.03 -7.89 1.02
N LEU A 98 -5.12 -6.58 1.29
CA LEU A 98 -4.70 -5.96 2.54
C LEU A 98 -5.79 -5.98 3.63
N MET A 99 -7.05 -6.26 3.27
CA MET A 99 -8.16 -6.27 4.23
C MET A 99 -7.93 -7.18 5.43
N PRO A 100 -7.42 -8.41 5.29
CA PRO A 100 -7.16 -9.25 6.46
C PRO A 100 -6.18 -8.61 7.46
N MET A 101 -5.22 -7.81 7.00
CA MET A 101 -4.30 -7.09 7.90
C MET A 101 -5.00 -5.93 8.60
N PHE A 102 -5.89 -5.23 7.89
CA PHE A 102 -6.69 -4.16 8.49
C PHE A 102 -7.65 -4.71 9.55
N ASP A 103 -8.38 -5.78 9.22
CA ASP A 103 -9.34 -6.45 10.12
C ASP A 103 -8.65 -7.02 11.37
N ASN A 104 -7.41 -7.51 11.23
CA ASN A 104 -6.60 -8.00 12.34
C ASN A 104 -5.93 -6.89 13.18
N GLY A 105 -6.01 -5.62 12.75
CA GLY A 105 -5.36 -4.49 13.41
C GLY A 105 -3.85 -4.37 13.15
N ASP A 106 -3.32 -5.13 12.19
CA ASP A 106 -1.91 -5.10 11.78
C ASP A 106 -1.61 -3.98 10.75
N LEU A 107 -2.65 -3.37 10.18
CA LEU A 107 -2.58 -2.28 9.20
C LEU A 107 -3.46 -1.11 9.62
N ALA A 108 -2.89 0.10 9.62
CA ALA A 108 -3.62 1.33 9.89
C ALA A 108 -3.55 2.26 8.66
N MET A 109 -4.70 2.79 8.26
CA MET A 109 -4.80 3.82 7.23
C MET A 109 -4.92 5.19 7.91
N ILE A 110 -3.86 5.99 7.81
CA ILE A 110 -3.83 7.34 8.39
C ILE A 110 -3.97 8.34 7.25
N HIS A 111 -4.89 9.28 7.42
CA HIS A 111 -5.25 10.28 6.42
C HIS A 111 -4.84 11.66 6.93
N ALA A 112 -4.73 12.63 6.02
CA ALA A 112 -4.36 14.01 6.36
C ALA A 112 -3.07 14.14 7.21
N CYS A 113 -2.16 13.19 7.07
CA CYS A 113 -0.86 13.15 7.76
C CYS A 113 0.29 13.75 6.93
N GLY A 114 -0.04 14.57 5.92
CA GLY A 114 0.92 15.36 5.14
C GLY A 114 1.21 16.73 5.76
N SER A 115 2.40 17.27 5.47
CA SER A 115 2.92 18.56 5.92
C SER A 115 2.25 19.78 5.29
#